data_AF-A0A8S1WAZ4-F1
#
_entry.id   AF-A0A8S1WAZ4-F1
#
_cell.length_a   1.000
_cell.length_b   1.000
_cell.length_c   1.000
_cell.angle_alpha   90.00
_cell.angle_beta   90.00
_cell.angle_gamma   90.00
#
_symmetry.space_group_name_H-M   'P 1'
#
loop_
_entity.id
_entity.type
_entity.pdbx_description
1 polymer ?
#
loop_
_entity_poly.entity_id
_entity_poly.type
_entity_poly.pdbx_seq_one_letter_code
_entity_poly.pdbx_strand_id
1 'polypeptide(L)'
;MKNIIILVLVATTFATNLSAFEKIEKSRLGKTLLNTISLHMQTGEPLERVFQTLYDLEERYQNDQREDDAENKVFQSQVDGDLAVLNQELANLEQKGTELQARLDELQPQYDTKVGQRVAKLAELTLVQKVLNEATEKRTSQNNDFEAQREEFTFVSSVLAEARRLFTDNLQAPTFLQKGSSESVHATPAIFAQVASHLNSAAHKASQMKHIKTYGKAIKLLAQLSIKAQQFANQELTSRIVQLIDDLQNQLQQAFDLARKQEDAKRQQFEAYSTLLQRDINKLNSSIANLDAEIQSLADQLAATHSSQDDNNDRYAAKLQQRDDRRAEGQQAAYEYQQRRSARDADRQTVSDLIGHLNTNLRDLKEYIAQRVAAGDNDLGQ
;
A
#
# COMPACT_ATOMS: atom_id res chain seq x y z
N MET A 1 23.20 -69.67 -80.64
CA MET A 1 22.45 -69.25 -79.43
C MET A 1 23.32 -68.86 -78.25
N LYS A 2 24.37 -69.60 -77.86
CA LYS A 2 25.30 -69.18 -76.78
C LYS A 2 25.96 -67.81 -77.02
N ASN A 3 26.41 -67.50 -78.23
CA ASN A 3 27.06 -66.21 -78.52
C ASN A 3 26.10 -64.99 -78.52
N ILE A 4 24.81 -65.19 -78.80
CA ILE A 4 23.81 -64.11 -78.75
C ILE A 4 23.38 -63.85 -77.30
N ILE A 5 23.26 -64.90 -76.48
CA ILE A 5 22.93 -64.77 -75.06
C ILE A 5 24.07 -64.09 -74.28
N ILE A 6 25.34 -64.38 -74.61
CA ILE A 6 26.49 -63.71 -74.01
C ILE A 6 26.55 -62.23 -74.42
N LEU A 7 26.25 -61.90 -75.68
CA LEU A 7 26.29 -60.52 -76.17
C LEU A 7 25.12 -59.67 -75.62
N VAL A 8 23.94 -60.28 -75.44
CA VAL A 8 22.81 -59.65 -74.74
C VAL A 8 23.10 -59.50 -73.24
N LEU A 9 23.72 -60.49 -72.58
CA LEU A 9 24.12 -60.35 -71.17
C LEU A 9 25.13 -59.21 -70.98
N VAL A 10 26.17 -59.16 -71.81
CA VAL A 10 27.23 -58.12 -71.77
C VAL A 10 26.65 -56.74 -72.09
N ALA A 11 25.70 -56.64 -73.03
CA ALA A 11 25.02 -55.38 -73.33
C ALA A 11 24.07 -54.93 -72.21
N THR A 12 23.37 -55.85 -71.53
CA THR A 12 22.51 -55.52 -70.39
C THR A 12 23.29 -55.16 -69.12
N THR A 13 24.44 -55.78 -68.87
CA THR A 13 25.35 -55.40 -67.77
C THR A 13 26.03 -54.06 -68.05
N PHE A 14 26.42 -53.79 -69.30
CA PHE A 14 26.97 -52.49 -69.68
C PHE A 14 25.90 -51.38 -69.58
N ALA A 15 24.66 -51.62 -70.02
CA ALA A 15 23.58 -50.63 -69.92
C ALA A 15 23.17 -50.30 -68.47
N THR A 16 23.20 -51.29 -67.58
CA THR A 16 22.95 -51.07 -66.14
C THR A 16 24.11 -50.33 -65.48
N ASN A 17 25.36 -50.66 -65.81
CA ASN A 17 26.54 -49.92 -65.36
C ASN A 17 26.60 -48.49 -65.92
N LEU A 18 26.18 -48.27 -67.17
CA LEU A 18 26.08 -46.95 -67.81
C LEU A 18 25.15 -46.02 -67.02
N SER A 19 23.96 -46.49 -66.63
CA SER A 19 23.02 -45.71 -65.81
C SER A 19 23.57 -45.38 -64.42
N ALA A 20 24.45 -46.23 -63.86
CA ALA A 20 25.12 -45.98 -62.59
C ALA A 20 26.22 -44.92 -62.74
N PHE A 21 27.00 -44.94 -63.83
CA PHE A 21 27.99 -43.90 -64.12
C PHE A 21 27.36 -42.54 -64.40
N GLU A 22 26.26 -42.49 -65.15
CA GLU A 22 25.45 -41.27 -65.34
C GLU A 22 24.88 -40.74 -64.01
N LYS A 23 24.58 -41.61 -63.05
CA LYS A 23 24.11 -41.21 -61.71
C LYS A 23 25.25 -40.63 -60.86
N ILE A 24 26.46 -41.19 -60.96
CA ILE A 24 27.67 -40.66 -60.30
C ILE A 24 28.04 -39.29 -60.89
N GLU A 25 27.96 -39.15 -62.22
CA GLU A 25 28.26 -37.93 -62.96
C GLU A 25 27.31 -36.77 -62.62
N LYS A 26 26.08 -37.05 -62.18
CA LYS A 26 25.14 -36.02 -61.70
C LYS A 26 25.61 -35.30 -60.44
N SER A 27 26.52 -35.89 -59.66
CA SER A 27 27.11 -35.22 -58.51
C SER A 27 28.36 -34.41 -58.92
N ARG A 28 28.55 -33.22 -58.34
CA ARG A 28 29.74 -32.38 -58.63
C ARG A 28 31.03 -33.11 -58.28
N LEU A 29 31.04 -33.82 -57.15
CA LEU A 29 32.16 -34.66 -56.73
C LEU A 29 32.39 -35.82 -57.71
N GLY A 30 31.36 -36.58 -58.05
CA GLY A 30 31.46 -37.71 -58.97
C GLY A 30 31.92 -37.31 -60.37
N LYS A 31 31.43 -36.18 -60.92
CA LYS A 31 31.96 -35.61 -62.18
C LYS A 31 33.45 -35.28 -62.08
N THR A 32 33.87 -34.65 -60.98
CA THR A 32 35.28 -34.30 -60.74
C THR A 32 36.14 -35.56 -60.64
N LEU A 33 35.70 -36.57 -59.89
CA LEU A 33 36.42 -37.83 -59.73
C LEU A 33 36.51 -38.60 -61.05
N LEU A 34 35.43 -38.67 -61.85
CA LEU A 34 35.44 -39.27 -63.18
C LEU A 34 36.37 -38.53 -64.14
N ASN A 35 36.45 -37.20 -64.06
CA ASN A 35 37.41 -36.39 -64.82
C ASN A 35 38.85 -36.70 -64.40
N THR A 36 39.14 -36.79 -63.09
CA THR A 36 40.46 -37.15 -62.57
C THR A 36 40.87 -38.55 -63.02
N ILE A 37 39.96 -39.52 -63.01
CA ILE A 37 40.21 -40.88 -63.52
C ILE A 37 40.51 -40.87 -65.02
N SER A 38 39.73 -40.13 -65.81
CA SER A 38 39.95 -39.98 -67.26
C SER A 38 41.34 -39.42 -67.57
N LEU A 39 41.78 -38.39 -66.83
CA LEU A 39 43.09 -37.78 -67.01
C LEU A 39 44.22 -38.75 -66.68
N HIS A 40 44.15 -39.50 -65.57
CA HIS A 40 45.14 -40.52 -65.22
C HIS A 40 45.19 -41.68 -66.22
N MET A 41 44.05 -42.04 -66.82
CA MET A 41 44.01 -43.05 -67.89
C MET A 41 44.66 -42.57 -69.20
N GLN A 42 44.58 -41.28 -69.52
CA GLN A 42 45.18 -40.69 -70.73
C GLN A 42 46.70 -40.48 -70.59
N THR A 43 47.18 -40.16 -69.38
CA THR A 43 48.61 -39.93 -69.11
C THR A 43 49.43 -41.20 -68.90
N GLY A 44 48.77 -42.37 -68.83
CA GLY A 44 49.43 -43.68 -68.66
C GLY A 44 49.93 -43.95 -67.24
N GLU A 45 49.48 -43.18 -66.25
CA GLU A 45 49.84 -43.39 -64.85
C GLU A 45 49.16 -44.65 -64.25
N PRO A 46 49.74 -45.26 -63.20
CA PRO A 46 49.14 -46.43 -62.56
C PRO A 46 47.78 -46.10 -61.92
N LEU A 47 46.74 -46.82 -62.32
CA LEU A 47 45.39 -46.75 -61.71
C LEU A 47 45.40 -47.03 -60.20
N GLU A 48 46.43 -47.70 -59.69
CA GLU A 48 46.65 -47.94 -58.26
C GLU A 48 46.70 -46.65 -57.43
N ARG A 49 47.24 -45.56 -57.99
CA ARG A 49 47.27 -44.25 -57.33
C ARG A 49 45.87 -43.63 -57.19
N VAL A 50 45.00 -43.89 -58.16
CA VAL A 50 43.59 -43.46 -58.14
C VAL A 50 42.81 -44.25 -57.10
N PHE A 51 43.03 -45.57 -57.00
CA PHE A 51 42.45 -46.39 -55.95
C PHE A 51 42.86 -45.91 -54.57
N GLN A 52 44.16 -45.67 -54.35
CA GLN A 52 44.63 -45.15 -53.06
C GLN A 52 43.99 -43.80 -52.73
N THR A 53 43.88 -42.89 -53.70
CA THR A 53 43.25 -41.58 -53.50
C THR A 53 41.77 -41.70 -53.12
N LEU A 54 41.03 -42.64 -53.72
CA LEU A 54 39.61 -42.86 -53.40
C LEU A 54 39.43 -43.54 -52.04
N TYR A 55 40.25 -44.54 -51.70
CA TYR A 55 40.24 -45.15 -50.36
C TYR A 55 40.62 -44.14 -49.28
N ASP A 56 41.65 -43.32 -49.50
CA ASP A 56 42.05 -42.23 -48.59
C ASP A 56 40.92 -41.21 -48.44
N LEU A 57 40.19 -40.89 -49.52
CA LEU A 57 39.07 -39.96 -49.48
C LEU A 57 37.86 -40.54 -48.75
N GLU A 58 37.54 -41.81 -48.94
CA GLU A 58 36.50 -42.52 -48.20
C GLU A 58 36.82 -42.58 -46.70
N GLU A 59 38.08 -42.91 -46.35
CA GLU A 59 38.55 -42.92 -44.97
C GLU A 59 38.49 -41.53 -44.33
N ARG A 60 38.87 -40.47 -45.07
CA ARG A 60 38.71 -39.08 -44.61
C ARG A 60 37.26 -38.74 -44.31
N TYR A 61 36.32 -39.03 -45.21
CA TYR A 61 34.90 -38.79 -44.95
C TYR A 61 34.38 -39.55 -43.72
N GLN A 62 34.86 -40.78 -43.48
CA GLN A 62 34.50 -41.55 -42.30
C GLN A 62 35.09 -40.94 -41.02
N ASN A 63 36.34 -40.48 -41.05
CA ASN A 63 37.00 -39.86 -39.91
C ASN A 63 36.40 -38.49 -39.59
N ASP A 64 36.17 -37.65 -40.60
CA ASP A 64 35.51 -36.34 -40.45
C ASP A 64 34.10 -36.48 -39.88
N GLN A 65 33.35 -37.53 -40.30
CA GLN A 65 32.02 -37.79 -39.74
C GLN A 65 32.09 -38.27 -38.29
N ARG A 66 33.08 -39.08 -37.92
CA ARG A 66 33.28 -39.52 -36.53
C ARG A 66 33.64 -38.35 -35.61
N GLU A 67 34.46 -37.43 -36.10
CA GLU A 67 34.84 -36.21 -35.37
C GLU A 67 33.62 -35.29 -35.16
N ASP A 68 32.89 -34.96 -36.24
CA ASP A 68 31.68 -34.12 -36.15
C ASP A 68 30.56 -34.78 -35.33
N ASP A 69 30.42 -36.13 -35.36
CA ASP A 69 29.51 -36.87 -34.48
C ASP A 69 29.89 -36.73 -33.00
N ALA A 70 31.19 -36.79 -32.69
CA ALA A 70 31.68 -36.63 -31.33
C ALA A 70 31.50 -35.19 -30.83
N GLU A 71 31.86 -34.20 -31.65
CA GLU A 71 31.69 -32.78 -31.34
C GLU A 71 30.23 -32.40 -31.15
N ASN A 72 29.34 -32.81 -32.07
CA ASN A 72 27.91 -32.53 -31.96
C ASN A 72 27.32 -33.22 -30.73
N LYS A 73 27.74 -34.45 -30.40
CA LYS A 73 27.28 -35.13 -29.18
C LYS A 73 27.67 -34.35 -27.91
N VAL A 74 28.89 -33.83 -27.85
CA VAL A 74 29.35 -33.01 -26.72
C VAL A 74 28.55 -31.71 -26.64
N PHE A 75 28.37 -31.01 -27.77
CA PHE A 75 27.61 -29.77 -27.83
C PHE A 75 26.15 -29.95 -27.40
N GLN A 76 25.45 -30.95 -27.95
CA GLN A 76 24.06 -31.25 -27.57
C GLN A 76 23.95 -31.62 -26.10
N SER A 77 24.89 -32.40 -25.56
CA SER A 77 24.92 -32.71 -24.13
C SER A 77 25.13 -31.47 -23.25
N GLN A 78 25.88 -30.47 -23.71
CA GLN A 78 26.05 -29.20 -23.01
C GLN A 78 24.76 -28.38 -23.05
N VAL A 79 24.13 -28.26 -24.22
CA VAL A 79 22.84 -27.58 -24.39
C VAL A 79 21.79 -28.18 -23.46
N ASP A 80 21.66 -29.51 -23.43
CA ASP A 80 20.70 -30.21 -22.57
C ASP A 80 20.99 -29.94 -21.08
N GLY A 81 22.26 -29.93 -20.69
CA GLY A 81 22.69 -29.58 -19.34
C GLY A 81 22.33 -28.15 -18.95
N ASP A 82 22.65 -27.18 -19.81
CA ASP A 82 22.34 -25.77 -19.60
C ASP A 82 20.82 -25.53 -19.51
N LEU A 83 20.04 -26.15 -20.39
CA LEU A 83 18.58 -26.08 -20.39
C LEU A 83 17.99 -26.70 -19.11
N ALA A 84 18.55 -27.81 -18.62
CA ALA A 84 18.11 -28.40 -17.36
C ALA A 84 18.35 -27.46 -16.17
N VAL A 85 19.53 -26.82 -16.10
CA VAL A 85 19.85 -25.82 -15.07
C VAL A 85 18.91 -24.62 -15.16
N LEU A 86 18.71 -24.06 -16.35
CA LEU A 86 17.82 -22.92 -16.57
C LEU A 86 16.37 -23.25 -16.20
N ASN A 87 15.88 -24.45 -16.54
CA ASN A 87 14.54 -24.89 -16.15
C ASN A 87 14.40 -25.04 -14.64
N GLN A 88 15.44 -25.55 -13.96
CA GLN A 88 15.44 -25.64 -12.50
C GLN A 88 15.46 -24.25 -11.84
N GLU A 89 16.26 -23.32 -12.36
CA GLU A 89 16.27 -21.92 -11.90
C GLU A 89 14.91 -21.25 -12.09
N LEU A 90 14.26 -21.45 -13.25
CA LEU A 90 12.91 -20.94 -13.52
C LEU A 90 11.88 -21.51 -12.56
N ALA A 91 11.91 -22.82 -12.28
CA ALA A 91 11.01 -23.44 -11.30
C ALA A 91 11.20 -22.87 -9.88
N ASN A 92 12.45 -22.65 -9.47
CA ASN A 92 12.75 -22.03 -8.17
C ASN A 92 12.23 -20.57 -8.10
N LEU A 93 12.38 -19.81 -9.19
CA LEU A 93 11.87 -18.43 -9.28
C LEU A 93 10.34 -18.39 -9.29
N GLU A 94 9.69 -19.34 -9.96
CA GLU A 94 8.22 -19.48 -9.96
C GLU A 94 7.67 -19.83 -8.57
N GLN A 95 8.31 -20.77 -7.89
CA GLN A 95 7.97 -21.10 -6.50
C GLN A 95 8.13 -19.88 -5.59
N LYS A 96 9.28 -19.18 -5.67
CA LYS A 96 9.52 -17.96 -4.89
C LYS A 96 8.50 -16.87 -5.21
N GLY A 97 8.12 -16.72 -6.48
CA GLY A 97 7.07 -15.78 -6.91
C GLY A 97 5.72 -16.10 -6.25
N THR A 98 5.37 -17.39 -6.17
CA THR A 98 4.16 -17.85 -5.50
C THR A 98 4.20 -17.59 -3.99
N GLU A 99 5.35 -17.82 -3.34
CA GLU A 99 5.55 -17.54 -1.91
C GLU A 99 5.43 -16.04 -1.61
N LEU A 100 6.01 -15.18 -2.46
CA LEU A 100 5.91 -13.72 -2.33
C LEU A 100 4.46 -13.24 -2.53
N GLN A 101 3.74 -13.79 -3.52
CA GLN A 101 2.34 -13.46 -3.74
C GLN A 101 1.47 -13.89 -2.56
N ALA A 102 1.66 -15.10 -2.02
CA ALA A 102 0.93 -15.56 -0.84
C ALA A 102 1.19 -14.66 0.38
N ARG A 103 2.43 -14.14 0.51
CA ARG A 103 2.76 -13.19 1.57
C ARG A 103 2.05 -11.84 1.38
N LEU A 104 1.92 -11.35 0.15
CA LEU A 104 1.14 -10.14 -0.15
C LEU A 104 -0.35 -10.35 0.15
N ASP A 105 -0.90 -11.50 -0.24
CA ASP A 105 -2.30 -11.87 0.02
C ASP A 105 -2.60 -11.99 1.52
N GLU A 106 -1.59 -12.31 2.33
CA GLU A 106 -1.68 -12.32 3.80
C GLU A 106 -1.58 -10.91 4.41
N LEU A 107 -0.64 -10.08 3.92
CA LEU A 107 -0.33 -8.77 4.49
C LEU A 107 -1.36 -7.70 4.10
N GLN A 108 -1.84 -7.69 2.86
CA GLN A 108 -2.71 -6.65 2.35
C GLN A 108 -4.04 -6.54 3.13
N PRO A 109 -4.77 -7.63 3.42
CA PRO A 109 -5.99 -7.56 4.21
C PRO A 109 -5.76 -7.11 5.66
N GLN A 110 -4.60 -7.46 6.25
CA GLN A 110 -4.24 -7.02 7.59
C GLN A 110 -4.00 -5.51 7.62
N TYR A 111 -3.26 -4.98 6.64
CA TYR A 111 -3.06 -3.55 6.47
C TYR A 111 -4.39 -2.81 6.33
N ASP A 112 -5.26 -3.25 5.42
CA ASP A 112 -6.57 -2.61 5.17
C ASP A 112 -7.48 -2.64 6.40
N THR A 113 -7.48 -3.76 7.14
CA THR A 113 -8.21 -3.89 8.40
C THR A 113 -7.73 -2.87 9.43
N LYS A 114 -6.41 -2.70 9.58
CA LYS A 114 -5.81 -1.76 10.54
C LYS A 114 -6.09 -0.31 10.16
N VAL A 115 -6.01 0.02 8.88
CA VAL A 115 -6.41 1.35 8.37
C VAL A 115 -7.89 1.62 8.69
N GLY A 116 -8.78 0.65 8.46
CA GLY A 116 -10.20 0.76 8.81
C GLY A 116 -10.43 0.98 10.31
N GLN A 117 -9.72 0.25 11.18
CA GLN A 117 -9.78 0.42 12.63
C GLN A 117 -9.33 1.82 13.06
N ARG A 118 -8.26 2.33 12.45
CA ARG A 118 -7.75 3.69 12.72
C ARG A 118 -8.77 4.75 12.37
N VAL A 119 -9.41 4.65 11.20
CA VAL A 119 -10.45 5.59 10.76
C VAL A 119 -11.63 5.59 11.73
N ALA A 120 -12.09 4.40 12.16
CA ALA A 120 -13.16 4.29 13.14
C ALA A 120 -12.78 4.95 14.49
N LYS A 121 -11.54 4.76 14.96
CA LYS A 121 -11.04 5.37 16.20
C LYS A 121 -10.89 6.88 16.12
N LEU A 122 -10.50 7.43 14.97
CA LEU A 122 -10.47 8.88 14.73
C LEU A 122 -11.88 9.49 14.75
N ALA A 123 -12.87 8.78 14.21
CA ALA A 123 -14.27 9.22 14.29
C ALA A 123 -14.78 9.21 15.73
N GLU A 124 -14.46 8.17 16.50
CA GLU A 124 -14.78 8.07 17.93
C GLU A 124 -14.12 9.21 18.73
N LEU A 125 -12.83 9.49 18.49
CA LEU A 125 -12.11 10.59 19.12
C LEU A 125 -12.79 11.94 18.86
N THR A 126 -13.17 12.20 17.60
CA THR A 126 -13.86 13.42 17.19
C THR A 126 -15.19 13.58 17.93
N LEU A 127 -15.95 12.48 18.07
CA LEU A 127 -17.22 12.49 18.81
C LEU A 127 -17.02 12.80 20.29
N VAL A 128 -16.06 12.15 20.95
CA VAL A 128 -15.77 12.38 22.38
C VAL A 128 -15.29 13.82 22.62
N GLN A 129 -14.44 14.35 21.74
CA GLN A 129 -14.01 15.76 21.79
C GLN A 129 -15.18 16.74 21.65
N LYS A 130 -16.11 16.46 20.72
CA LYS A 130 -17.33 17.26 20.57
C LYS A 130 -18.17 17.27 21.85
N VAL A 131 -18.38 16.10 22.45
CA VAL A 131 -19.13 15.96 23.72
C VAL A 131 -18.44 16.74 24.86
N LEU A 132 -17.10 16.70 24.93
CA LEU A 132 -16.34 17.46 25.91
C LEU A 132 -16.50 18.98 25.71
N ASN A 133 -16.46 19.44 24.46
CA ASN A 133 -16.64 20.85 24.13
C ASN A 133 -18.05 21.34 24.48
N GLU A 134 -19.09 20.60 24.10
CA GLU A 134 -20.48 20.91 24.43
C GLU A 134 -20.72 20.94 25.95
N ALA A 135 -20.13 19.98 26.69
CA ALA A 135 -20.19 19.97 28.15
C ALA A 135 -19.50 21.20 28.77
N THR A 136 -18.36 21.61 28.20
CA THR A 136 -17.57 22.76 28.65
C THR A 136 -18.29 24.09 28.37
N GLU A 137 -18.91 24.23 27.21
CA GLU A 137 -19.75 25.39 26.85
C GLU A 137 -20.95 25.50 27.79
N LYS A 138 -21.66 24.39 28.02
CA LYS A 138 -22.78 24.34 28.97
C LYS A 138 -22.32 24.73 30.37
N ARG A 139 -21.16 24.23 30.82
CA ARG A 139 -20.59 24.58 32.13
C ARG A 139 -20.27 26.07 32.22
N THR A 140 -19.67 26.64 31.19
CA THR A 140 -19.33 28.07 31.11
C THR A 140 -20.59 28.93 31.21
N SER A 141 -21.65 28.57 30.47
CA SER A 141 -22.94 29.25 30.55
C SER A 141 -23.55 29.18 31.95
N GLN A 142 -23.53 28.01 32.59
CA GLN A 142 -24.03 27.83 33.96
C GLN A 142 -23.22 28.64 34.99
N ASN A 143 -21.89 28.69 34.84
CA ASN A 143 -21.03 29.47 35.71
C ASN A 143 -21.33 30.98 35.60
N ASN A 144 -21.51 31.47 34.37
CA ASN A 144 -21.85 32.88 34.12
C ASN A 144 -23.22 33.25 34.73
N ASP A 145 -24.21 32.35 34.64
CA ASP A 145 -25.52 32.54 35.28
C ASP A 145 -25.40 32.58 36.81
N PHE A 146 -24.56 31.72 37.41
CA PHE A 146 -24.30 31.73 38.85
C PHE A 146 -23.54 32.98 39.31
N GLU A 147 -22.56 33.46 38.54
CA GLU A 147 -21.84 34.70 38.84
C GLU A 147 -22.78 35.92 38.79
N ALA A 148 -23.65 36.00 37.77
CA ALA A 148 -24.70 37.02 37.70
C ALA A 148 -25.65 36.93 38.90
N GLN A 149 -26.05 35.72 39.29
CA GLN A 149 -26.82 35.50 40.51
C GLN A 149 -26.06 36.02 41.74
N ARG A 150 -24.76 35.72 41.91
CA ARG A 150 -23.97 36.21 43.04
C ARG A 150 -23.92 37.74 43.11
N GLU A 151 -23.73 38.42 41.98
CA GLU A 151 -23.73 39.88 41.91
C GLU A 151 -25.07 40.48 42.34
N GLU A 152 -26.17 39.90 41.84
CA GLU A 152 -27.53 40.29 42.20
C GLU A 152 -27.79 40.11 43.72
N PHE A 153 -27.40 38.97 44.29
CA PHE A 153 -27.51 38.70 45.72
C PHE A 153 -26.67 39.68 46.55
N THR A 154 -25.43 39.97 46.12
CA THR A 154 -24.54 40.94 46.78
C THR A 154 -25.16 42.34 46.79
N PHE A 155 -25.77 42.74 45.68
CA PHE A 155 -26.48 44.01 45.58
C PHE A 155 -27.60 44.11 46.61
N VAL A 156 -28.53 43.15 46.67
CA VAL A 156 -29.64 43.17 47.64
C VAL A 156 -29.14 43.12 49.08
N SER A 157 -28.14 42.30 49.37
CA SER A 157 -27.55 42.23 50.71
C SER A 157 -26.98 43.59 51.14
N SER A 158 -26.27 44.29 50.24
CA SER A 158 -25.73 45.63 50.51
C SER A 158 -26.82 46.67 50.76
N VAL A 159 -27.92 46.61 49.99
CA VAL A 159 -29.07 47.51 50.14
C VAL A 159 -29.70 47.33 51.51
N LEU A 160 -29.92 46.09 51.93
CA LEU A 160 -30.52 45.75 53.22
C LEU A 160 -29.59 46.11 54.39
N ALA A 161 -28.29 45.88 54.26
CA ALA A 161 -27.30 46.25 55.27
C ALA A 161 -27.23 47.76 55.46
N GLU A 162 -27.26 48.53 54.37
CA GLU A 162 -27.27 49.99 54.43
C GLU A 162 -28.58 50.52 55.05
N ALA A 163 -29.73 49.93 54.69
CA ALA A 163 -31.02 50.29 55.31
C ALA A 163 -31.03 49.98 56.82
N ARG A 164 -30.50 48.83 57.24
CA ARG A 164 -30.33 48.45 58.65
C ARG A 164 -29.42 49.41 59.38
N ARG A 165 -28.29 49.77 58.78
CA ARG A 165 -27.34 50.73 59.34
C ARG A 165 -27.98 52.10 59.53
N LEU A 166 -28.70 52.61 58.53
CA LEU A 166 -29.43 53.87 58.64
C LEU A 166 -30.46 53.87 59.78
N PHE A 167 -31.11 52.74 60.06
CA PHE A 167 -31.97 52.61 61.25
C PHE A 167 -31.15 52.53 62.56
N THR A 168 -30.07 51.76 62.58
CA THR A 168 -29.29 51.46 63.80
C THR A 168 -28.44 52.64 64.28
N ASP A 169 -27.73 53.31 63.37
CA ASP A 169 -26.87 54.49 63.66
C ASP A 169 -27.71 55.62 64.28
N ASN A 170 -28.98 55.72 63.89
CA ASN A 170 -29.90 56.74 64.38
C ASN A 170 -30.68 56.34 65.64
N LEU A 171 -30.86 55.04 65.91
CA LEU A 171 -31.41 54.54 67.18
C LEU A 171 -30.43 54.72 68.36
N GLN A 172 -29.11 54.78 68.09
CA GLN A 172 -28.06 54.98 69.09
C GLN A 172 -27.64 56.46 69.26
N ALA A 173 -28.17 57.38 68.45
CA ALA A 173 -27.86 58.80 68.55
C ALA A 173 -28.48 59.42 69.84
N PRO A 174 -27.74 60.21 70.65
CA PRO A 174 -28.21 60.77 71.92
C PRO A 174 -29.45 61.68 71.81
N THR A 175 -29.76 62.13 70.61
CA THR A 175 -30.86 63.04 70.28
C THR A 175 -32.17 62.34 69.91
N PHE A 176 -32.20 61.01 69.75
CA PHE A 176 -33.43 60.28 69.42
C PHE A 176 -34.31 60.02 70.65
N LEU A 177 -33.74 59.95 71.86
CA LEU A 177 -34.46 59.73 73.13
C LEU A 177 -34.47 60.98 74.03
N GLN A 178 -34.53 62.19 73.47
CA GLN A 178 -34.89 63.33 74.31
C GLN A 178 -36.39 63.26 74.60
N LYS A 179 -36.71 62.92 75.86
CA LYS A 179 -38.00 63.22 76.49
C LYS A 179 -38.25 64.74 76.33
N GLY A 180 -38.89 65.12 75.23
CA GLY A 180 -39.69 66.33 75.20
C GLY A 180 -40.87 66.15 76.14
N SER A 181 -41.36 67.24 76.71
CA SER A 181 -42.39 67.32 77.76
C SER A 181 -43.79 66.81 77.35
N SER A 182 -43.88 65.95 76.34
CA SER A 182 -45.06 65.26 75.81
C SER A 182 -44.63 63.91 75.22
N GLU A 183 -45.31 62.83 75.56
CA GLU A 183 -44.99 61.41 75.31
C GLU A 183 -44.88 60.96 73.83
N SER A 184 -44.00 61.54 73.02
CA SER A 184 -43.64 60.94 71.73
C SER A 184 -42.14 61.10 71.42
N VAL A 185 -41.50 59.95 71.24
CA VAL A 185 -40.13 59.80 70.79
C VAL A 185 -40.07 60.26 69.33
N HIS A 186 -39.45 61.41 69.06
CA HIS A 186 -39.37 61.96 67.71
C HIS A 186 -38.27 61.27 66.91
N ALA A 187 -38.67 60.24 66.19
CA ALA A 187 -37.87 59.75 65.08
C ALA A 187 -37.87 60.81 63.96
N THR A 188 -36.68 61.31 63.59
CA THR A 188 -36.55 62.42 62.64
C THR A 188 -37.13 62.02 61.28
N PRO A 189 -38.15 62.72 60.74
CA PRO A 189 -38.80 62.35 59.48
C PRO A 189 -37.85 62.23 58.29
N ALA A 190 -36.71 62.92 58.32
CA ALA A 190 -35.66 62.89 57.29
C ALA A 190 -35.01 61.50 57.11
N ILE A 191 -34.85 60.71 58.17
CA ILE A 191 -34.18 59.40 58.11
C ILE A 191 -35.09 58.36 57.45
N PHE A 192 -36.37 58.35 57.81
CA PHE A 192 -37.34 57.48 57.14
C PHE A 192 -37.48 57.82 55.66
N ALA A 193 -37.44 59.12 55.30
CA ALA A 193 -37.44 59.54 53.91
C ALA A 193 -36.17 59.07 53.16
N GLN A 194 -35.01 59.12 53.82
CA GLN A 194 -33.74 58.63 53.26
C GLN A 194 -33.76 57.11 53.05
N VAL A 195 -34.21 56.34 54.05
CA VAL A 195 -34.34 54.88 53.94
C VAL A 195 -35.39 54.49 52.90
N ALA A 196 -36.54 55.15 52.87
CA ALA A 196 -37.58 54.90 51.89
C ALA A 196 -37.11 55.22 50.45
N SER A 197 -36.33 56.28 50.26
CA SER A 197 -35.74 56.64 48.96
C SER A 197 -34.69 55.63 48.50
N HIS A 198 -33.78 55.21 49.40
CA HIS A 198 -32.79 54.17 49.14
C HIS A 198 -33.44 52.84 48.77
N LEU A 199 -34.40 52.37 49.57
CA LEU A 199 -35.14 51.13 49.33
C LEU A 199 -35.99 51.21 48.05
N ASN A 200 -36.66 52.33 47.74
CA ASN A 200 -37.41 52.47 46.50
C ASN A 200 -36.51 52.42 45.25
N SER A 201 -35.36 53.10 45.30
CA SER A 201 -34.39 53.09 44.21
C SER A 201 -33.82 51.68 44.00
N ALA A 202 -33.47 51.00 45.09
CA ALA A 202 -33.00 49.63 45.06
C ALA A 202 -34.08 48.63 44.60
N ALA A 203 -35.34 48.83 44.99
CA ALA A 203 -36.46 47.99 44.56
C ALA A 203 -36.69 48.09 43.05
N HIS A 204 -36.54 49.29 42.47
CA HIS A 204 -36.63 49.47 41.02
C HIS A 204 -35.51 48.72 40.30
N LYS A 205 -34.26 48.85 40.76
CA LYS A 205 -33.11 48.14 40.19
C LYS A 205 -33.24 46.61 40.36
N ALA A 206 -33.65 46.14 41.54
CA ALA A 206 -33.88 44.72 41.83
C ALA A 206 -35.04 44.11 41.01
N SER A 207 -36.01 44.92 40.58
CA SER A 207 -37.12 44.44 39.74
C SER A 207 -36.70 44.12 38.30
N GLN A 208 -35.58 44.68 37.84
CA GLN A 208 -35.01 44.46 36.50
C GLN A 208 -34.05 43.27 36.45
N MET A 209 -33.53 42.85 37.61
CA MET A 209 -32.61 41.72 37.79
C MET A 209 -33.31 40.37 37.58
N LYS A 210 -32.61 39.30 37.20
CA LYS A 210 -33.21 38.02 36.78
C LYS A 210 -33.53 37.10 37.97
N HIS A 211 -32.62 36.95 38.92
CA HIS A 211 -32.64 35.94 39.98
C HIS A 211 -33.26 36.44 41.29
N ILE A 212 -33.31 37.75 41.51
CA ILE A 212 -33.74 38.37 42.78
C ILE A 212 -35.04 39.20 42.69
N LYS A 213 -35.84 39.04 41.64
CA LYS A 213 -37.08 39.82 41.42
C LYS A 213 -38.04 39.80 42.61
N THR A 214 -38.14 38.65 43.28
CA THR A 214 -38.99 38.45 44.47
C THR A 214 -38.52 39.30 45.66
N TYR A 215 -37.21 39.45 45.85
CA TYR A 215 -36.64 40.33 46.88
C TYR A 215 -36.90 41.82 46.56
N GLY A 216 -36.93 42.20 45.28
CA GLY A 216 -37.33 43.56 44.88
C GLY A 216 -38.73 43.95 45.38
N LYS A 217 -39.68 43.01 45.42
CA LYS A 217 -41.02 43.23 45.99
C LYS A 217 -40.95 43.41 47.52
N ALA A 218 -40.13 42.61 48.21
CA ALA A 218 -39.93 42.73 49.65
C ALA A 218 -39.25 44.06 50.04
N ILE A 219 -38.22 44.49 49.29
CA ILE A 219 -37.57 45.80 49.45
C ILE A 219 -38.59 46.93 49.25
N LYS A 220 -39.47 46.84 48.26
CA LYS A 220 -40.55 47.82 48.03
C LYS A 220 -41.52 47.89 49.21
N LEU A 221 -41.86 46.74 49.80
CA LEU A 221 -42.71 46.68 50.99
C LEU A 221 -42.02 47.35 52.19
N LEU A 222 -40.73 47.11 52.40
CA LEU A 222 -39.93 47.78 53.43
C LEU A 222 -39.88 49.30 53.22
N ALA A 223 -39.78 49.77 51.97
CA ALA A 223 -39.87 51.20 51.65
C ALA A 223 -41.23 51.80 52.03
N GLN A 224 -42.33 51.11 51.72
CA GLN A 224 -43.69 51.53 52.08
C GLN A 224 -43.93 51.53 53.59
N LEU A 225 -43.41 50.52 54.30
CA LEU A 225 -43.47 50.43 55.76
C LEU A 225 -42.66 51.55 56.41
N SER A 226 -41.51 51.92 55.84
CA SER A 226 -40.69 53.06 56.30
C SER A 226 -41.43 54.39 56.17
N ILE A 227 -42.15 54.60 55.06
CA ILE A 227 -43.00 55.80 54.85
C ILE A 227 -44.16 55.84 55.86
N LYS A 228 -44.79 54.70 56.14
CA LYS A 228 -45.86 54.63 57.16
C LYS A 228 -45.32 54.85 58.57
N ALA A 229 -44.17 54.27 58.92
CA ALA A 229 -43.54 54.47 60.22
C ALA A 229 -43.19 55.95 60.48
N GLN A 230 -42.80 56.69 59.43
CA GLN A 230 -42.61 58.15 59.48
C GLN A 230 -43.89 58.90 59.89
N GLN A 231 -45.06 58.49 59.40
CA GLN A 231 -46.34 59.16 59.67
C GLN A 231 -46.81 59.01 61.12
N PHE A 232 -46.41 57.93 61.79
CA PHE A 232 -46.88 57.60 63.15
C PHE A 232 -45.82 57.77 64.24
N ALA A 233 -44.58 58.15 63.90
CA ALA A 233 -43.44 58.29 64.82
C ALA A 233 -43.29 57.11 65.81
N ASN A 234 -43.56 55.88 65.35
CA ASN A 234 -43.70 54.72 66.21
C ASN A 234 -42.40 53.90 66.28
N GLN A 235 -41.82 53.84 67.49
CA GLN A 235 -40.58 53.11 67.79
C GLN A 235 -40.74 51.58 67.66
N GLU A 236 -41.91 51.05 68.01
CA GLU A 236 -42.22 49.61 67.88
C GLU A 236 -42.27 49.20 66.40
N LEU A 237 -42.85 50.04 65.54
CA LEU A 237 -42.85 49.86 64.08
C LEU A 237 -41.43 49.89 63.51
N THR A 238 -40.55 50.75 64.03
CA THR A 238 -39.14 50.83 63.62
C THR A 238 -38.39 49.55 63.98
N SER A 239 -38.57 49.04 65.21
CA SER A 239 -37.99 47.76 65.66
C SER A 239 -38.47 46.58 64.79
N ARG A 240 -39.77 46.54 64.45
CA ARG A 240 -40.33 45.53 63.53
C ARG A 240 -39.77 45.63 62.12
N ILE A 241 -39.51 46.84 61.60
CA ILE A 241 -38.89 47.02 60.27
C ILE A 241 -37.45 46.51 60.29
N VAL A 242 -36.68 46.78 61.35
CA VAL A 242 -35.32 46.24 61.50
C VAL A 242 -35.34 44.71 61.59
N GLN A 243 -36.25 44.12 62.37
CA GLN A 243 -36.43 42.66 62.40
C GLN A 243 -36.79 42.08 61.03
N LEU A 244 -37.67 42.73 60.27
CA LEU A 244 -38.00 42.30 58.91
C LEU A 244 -36.79 42.40 57.96
N ILE A 245 -35.91 43.38 58.14
CA ILE A 245 -34.65 43.46 57.39
C ILE A 245 -33.74 42.30 57.75
N ASP A 246 -33.59 41.99 59.04
CA ASP A 246 -32.77 40.86 59.52
C ASP A 246 -33.32 39.51 59.01
N ASP A 247 -34.65 39.30 59.06
CA ASP A 247 -35.31 38.11 58.51
C ASP A 247 -35.12 37.99 57.01
N LEU A 248 -35.24 39.10 56.26
CA LEU A 248 -35.03 39.12 54.82
C LEU A 248 -33.55 38.85 54.47
N GLN A 249 -32.61 39.38 55.24
CA GLN A 249 -31.18 39.07 55.10
C GLN A 249 -30.88 37.60 55.37
N ASN A 250 -31.49 37.01 56.40
CA ASN A 250 -31.36 35.59 56.71
C ASN A 250 -31.94 34.71 55.59
N GLN A 251 -33.13 35.04 55.07
CA GLN A 251 -33.73 34.31 53.94
C GLN A 251 -32.90 34.44 52.66
N LEU A 252 -32.38 35.64 52.37
CA LEU A 252 -31.48 35.89 51.25
C LEU A 252 -30.22 35.04 51.36
N GLN A 253 -29.59 35.01 52.53
CA GLN A 253 -28.40 34.20 52.77
C GLN A 253 -28.69 32.71 52.61
N GLN A 254 -29.80 32.19 53.15
CA GLN A 254 -30.18 30.79 52.98
C GLN A 254 -30.42 30.42 51.51
N ALA A 255 -31.09 31.29 50.75
CA ALA A 255 -31.31 31.08 49.33
C ALA A 255 -29.99 31.09 48.54
N PHE A 256 -29.05 31.97 48.90
CA PHE A 256 -27.74 32.01 48.29
C PHE A 256 -26.89 30.79 48.64
N ASP A 257 -26.90 30.36 49.91
CA ASP A 257 -26.19 29.15 50.36
C ASP A 257 -26.70 27.90 49.64
N LEU A 258 -28.02 27.81 49.39
CA LEU A 258 -28.59 26.75 48.58
C LEU A 258 -28.10 26.81 47.13
N ALA A 259 -28.10 28.00 46.52
CA ALA A 259 -27.58 28.17 45.15
C ALA A 259 -26.11 27.79 45.06
N ARG A 260 -25.30 28.18 46.05
CA ARG A 260 -23.88 27.81 46.16
C ARG A 260 -23.69 26.30 46.26
N LYS A 261 -24.46 25.63 47.13
CA LYS A 261 -24.42 24.16 47.24
C LYS A 261 -24.78 23.46 45.93
N GLN A 262 -25.80 23.96 45.23
CA GLN A 262 -26.17 23.42 43.92
C GLN A 262 -25.08 23.65 42.87
N GLU A 263 -24.42 24.80 42.90
CA GLU A 263 -23.32 25.11 41.99
C GLU A 263 -22.08 24.24 42.28
N ASP A 264 -21.71 24.07 43.55
CA ASP A 264 -20.62 23.18 43.94
C ASP A 264 -20.89 21.74 43.49
N ALA A 265 -22.14 21.26 43.61
CA ALA A 265 -22.54 19.93 43.11
C ALA A 265 -22.43 19.82 41.59
N LYS A 266 -22.91 20.83 40.83
CA LYS A 266 -22.77 20.87 39.36
C LYS A 266 -21.30 20.91 38.94
N ARG A 267 -20.47 21.67 39.66
CA ARG A 267 -19.03 21.78 39.40
C ARG A 267 -18.34 20.44 39.57
N GLN A 268 -18.59 19.75 40.68
CA GLN A 268 -18.04 18.42 40.94
C GLN A 268 -18.48 17.39 39.89
N GLN A 269 -19.76 17.41 39.50
CA GLN A 269 -20.27 16.53 38.43
C GLN A 269 -19.58 16.79 37.10
N PHE A 270 -19.39 18.06 36.72
CA PHE A 270 -18.68 18.42 35.51
C PHE A 270 -17.21 18.01 35.56
N GLU A 271 -16.50 18.29 36.66
CA GLU A 271 -15.09 17.91 36.85
C GLU A 271 -14.92 16.38 36.70
N ALA A 272 -15.82 15.59 37.32
CA ALA A 272 -15.79 14.13 37.22
C ALA A 272 -16.05 13.64 35.78
N TYR A 273 -17.05 14.21 35.12
CA TYR A 273 -17.41 13.84 33.75
C TYR A 273 -16.34 14.24 32.73
N SER A 274 -15.80 15.46 32.85
CA SER A 274 -14.71 15.97 32.02
C SER A 274 -13.45 15.11 32.17
N THR A 275 -13.10 14.73 33.40
CA THR A 275 -11.97 13.82 33.66
C THR A 275 -12.16 12.47 32.99
N LEU A 276 -13.38 11.92 32.99
CA LEU A 276 -13.70 10.66 32.31
C LEU A 276 -13.54 10.79 30.79
N LEU A 277 -14.10 11.83 30.18
CA LEU A 277 -13.96 12.10 28.76
C LEU A 277 -12.50 12.31 28.36
N GLN A 278 -11.73 13.06 29.15
CA GLN A 278 -10.31 13.30 28.89
C GLN A 278 -9.49 12.00 28.96
N ARG A 279 -9.82 11.11 29.90
CA ARG A 279 -9.20 9.78 29.98
C ARG A 279 -9.52 8.94 28.74
N ASP A 280 -10.76 9.00 28.26
CA ASP A 280 -11.16 8.25 27.07
C ASP A 280 -10.50 8.82 25.80
N ILE A 281 -10.37 10.14 25.68
CA ILE A 281 -9.55 10.81 24.65
C ILE A 281 -8.11 10.30 24.69
N ASN A 282 -7.48 10.25 25.87
CA ASN A 282 -6.10 9.77 26.00
C ASN A 282 -5.95 8.30 25.58
N LYS A 283 -6.90 7.43 25.97
CA LYS A 283 -6.91 6.03 25.54
C LYS A 283 -7.07 5.89 24.02
N LEU A 284 -7.94 6.69 23.41
CA LEU A 284 -8.13 6.69 21.96
C LEU A 284 -6.87 7.18 21.26
N ASN A 285 -6.24 8.26 21.72
CA ASN A 285 -4.98 8.75 21.18
C ASN A 285 -3.86 7.70 21.25
N SER A 286 -3.70 7.01 22.40
CA SER A 286 -2.73 5.91 22.52
C SER A 286 -3.05 4.75 21.57
N SER A 287 -4.34 4.41 21.41
CA SER A 287 -4.75 3.34 20.49
C SER A 287 -4.49 3.72 19.03
N ILE A 288 -4.73 4.98 18.65
CA ILE A 288 -4.43 5.52 17.32
C ILE A 288 -2.93 5.49 17.06
N ALA A 289 -2.11 5.93 18.01
CA ALA A 289 -0.65 5.90 17.87
C ALA A 289 -0.10 4.48 17.69
N ASN A 290 -0.65 3.50 18.43
CA ASN A 290 -0.29 2.09 18.23
C ASN A 290 -0.70 1.59 16.84
N LEU A 291 -1.92 1.91 16.39
CA LEU A 291 -2.39 1.56 15.04
C LEU A 291 -1.52 2.22 13.96
N ASP A 292 -1.10 3.47 14.14
CA ASP A 292 -0.18 4.15 13.21
C ASP A 292 1.16 3.41 13.09
N ALA A 293 1.73 2.96 14.21
CA ALA A 293 2.97 2.19 14.21
C ALA A 293 2.79 0.81 13.53
N GLU A 294 1.69 0.12 13.80
CA GLU A 294 1.37 -1.17 13.15
C GLU A 294 1.13 -1.01 11.65
N ILE A 295 0.40 0.01 11.23
CA ILE A 295 0.16 0.34 9.81
C ILE A 295 1.47 0.63 9.10
N GLN A 296 2.36 1.42 9.71
CA GLN A 296 3.66 1.73 9.12
C GLN A 296 4.50 0.46 8.97
N SER A 297 4.55 -0.39 9.99
CA SER A 297 5.28 -1.66 9.92
C SER A 297 4.75 -2.59 8.83
N LEU A 298 3.43 -2.67 8.65
CA LEU A 298 2.81 -3.45 7.58
C LEU A 298 3.07 -2.83 6.20
N ALA A 299 3.02 -1.50 6.08
CA ALA A 299 3.35 -0.79 4.85
C ALA A 299 4.79 -1.04 4.41
N ASP A 300 5.75 -0.99 5.34
CA ASP A 300 7.16 -1.28 5.06
C ASP A 300 7.36 -2.73 4.60
N GLN A 301 6.66 -3.69 5.22
CA GLN A 301 6.68 -5.09 4.81
C GLN A 301 6.06 -5.32 3.42
N LEU A 302 4.93 -4.67 3.13
CA LEU A 302 4.30 -4.71 1.81
C LEU A 302 5.23 -4.15 0.74
N ALA A 303 5.83 -2.98 0.98
CA ALA A 303 6.77 -2.35 0.04
C ALA A 303 7.99 -3.24 -0.23
N ALA A 304 8.58 -3.83 0.82
CA ALA A 304 9.70 -4.75 0.67
C ALA A 304 9.32 -6.03 -0.09
N THR A 305 8.11 -6.55 0.14
CA THR A 305 7.62 -7.77 -0.54
C THR A 305 7.32 -7.48 -2.01
N HIS A 306 6.67 -6.36 -2.33
CA HIS A 306 6.47 -5.92 -3.72
C HIS A 306 7.80 -5.72 -4.45
N SER A 307 8.77 -5.02 -3.85
CA SER A 307 10.09 -4.85 -4.46
C SER A 307 10.80 -6.19 -4.70
N SER A 308 10.65 -7.16 -3.79
CA SER A 308 11.19 -8.51 -3.96
C SER A 308 10.48 -9.30 -5.05
N GLN A 309 9.19 -9.07 -5.24
CA GLN A 309 8.39 -9.70 -6.28
C GLN A 309 8.77 -9.15 -7.66
N ASP A 310 8.95 -7.83 -7.77
CA ASP A 310 9.40 -7.19 -9.01
C ASP A 310 10.79 -7.69 -9.44
N ASP A 311 11.77 -7.72 -8.52
CA ASP A 311 13.09 -8.32 -8.80
C ASP A 311 12.99 -9.79 -9.23
N ASN A 312 12.12 -10.58 -8.57
CA ASN A 312 11.92 -11.97 -8.93
C ASN A 312 11.32 -12.13 -10.33
N ASN A 313 10.36 -11.27 -10.69
CA ASN A 313 9.72 -11.27 -12.02
C ASN A 313 10.72 -10.87 -13.12
N ASP A 314 11.53 -9.84 -12.88
CA ASP A 314 12.57 -9.41 -13.82
C ASP A 314 13.60 -10.52 -14.06
N ARG A 315 14.04 -11.18 -12.98
CA ARG A 315 14.95 -12.33 -13.06
C ARG A 315 14.32 -13.51 -13.78
N TYR A 316 13.04 -13.80 -13.53
CA TYR A 316 12.31 -14.86 -14.22
C TYR A 316 12.24 -14.57 -15.72
N ALA A 317 11.87 -13.36 -16.13
CA ALA A 317 11.82 -12.96 -17.53
C ALA A 317 13.18 -13.07 -18.23
N ALA A 318 14.25 -12.60 -17.57
CA ALA A 318 15.61 -12.71 -18.11
C ALA A 318 16.05 -14.17 -18.30
N LYS A 319 15.73 -15.05 -17.34
CA LYS A 319 16.05 -16.49 -17.41
C LYS A 319 15.22 -17.22 -18.45
N LEU A 320 13.96 -16.82 -18.63
CA LEU A 320 13.09 -17.35 -19.65
C LEU A 320 13.66 -17.06 -21.05
N GLN A 321 14.13 -15.82 -21.27
CA GLN A 321 14.79 -15.44 -22.52
C GLN A 321 16.08 -16.24 -22.73
N GLN A 322 16.95 -16.37 -21.72
CA GLN A 322 18.17 -17.17 -21.82
C GLN A 322 17.89 -18.63 -22.20
N ARG A 323 16.85 -19.23 -21.63
CA ARG A 323 16.42 -20.58 -21.98
C ARG A 323 15.97 -20.67 -23.44
N ASP A 324 15.17 -19.72 -23.89
CA ASP A 324 14.63 -19.73 -25.25
C ASP A 324 15.74 -19.51 -26.30
N ASP A 325 16.69 -18.61 -26.01
CA ASP A 325 17.88 -18.39 -26.84
C ASP A 325 18.75 -19.66 -26.92
N ARG A 326 19.05 -20.29 -25.77
CA ARG A 326 19.86 -21.52 -25.72
C ARG A 326 19.19 -22.69 -26.44
N ARG A 327 17.85 -22.78 -26.33
CA ARG A 327 17.06 -23.78 -27.05
C ARG A 327 17.12 -23.56 -28.56
N ALA A 328 17.01 -22.30 -29.01
CA ALA A 328 17.12 -21.95 -30.42
C ALA A 328 18.51 -22.29 -30.98
N GLU A 329 19.57 -21.98 -30.24
CA GLU A 329 20.95 -22.33 -30.60
C GLU A 329 21.13 -23.85 -30.76
N GLY A 330 20.62 -24.64 -29.80
CA GLY A 330 20.65 -26.10 -29.86
C GLY A 330 19.93 -26.67 -31.08
N GLN A 331 18.75 -26.13 -31.39
CA GLN A 331 17.96 -26.53 -32.56
C GLN A 331 18.65 -26.17 -33.88
N GLN A 332 19.22 -24.98 -33.98
CA GLN A 332 19.97 -24.54 -35.15
C GLN A 332 21.20 -25.43 -35.37
N ALA A 333 22.00 -25.66 -34.33
CA ALA A 333 23.18 -26.52 -34.43
C ALA A 333 22.83 -27.96 -34.83
N ALA A 334 21.73 -28.52 -34.30
CA ALA A 334 21.24 -29.84 -34.67
C ALA A 334 20.84 -29.90 -36.16
N TYR A 335 20.17 -28.86 -36.66
CA TYR A 335 19.78 -28.76 -38.06
C TYR A 335 21.00 -28.65 -38.99
N GLU A 336 21.96 -27.78 -38.66
CA GLU A 336 23.20 -27.62 -39.43
C GLU A 336 24.02 -28.92 -39.46
N TYR A 337 24.13 -29.61 -38.31
CA TYR A 337 24.76 -30.92 -38.22
C TYR A 337 24.09 -31.95 -39.14
N GLN A 338 22.75 -32.04 -39.13
CA GLN A 338 22.02 -32.98 -40.00
C GLN A 338 22.25 -32.68 -41.50
N GLN A 339 22.33 -31.40 -41.88
CA GLN A 339 22.67 -31.01 -43.24
C GLN A 339 24.10 -31.44 -43.62
N ARG A 340 25.09 -31.15 -42.77
CA ARG A 340 26.49 -31.54 -43.01
C ARG A 340 26.65 -33.05 -43.11
N ARG A 341 26.02 -33.79 -42.21
CA ARG A 341 26.00 -35.27 -42.22
C ARG A 341 25.40 -35.82 -43.51
N SER A 342 24.24 -35.30 -43.93
CA SER A 342 23.57 -35.74 -45.16
C SER A 342 24.41 -35.47 -46.41
N ALA A 343 25.09 -34.32 -46.47
CA ALA A 343 26.01 -33.98 -47.56
C ALA A 343 27.23 -34.92 -47.57
N ARG A 344 27.87 -35.14 -46.42
CA ARG A 344 29.00 -36.07 -46.28
C ARG A 344 28.64 -37.51 -46.61
N ASP A 345 27.48 -37.98 -46.18
CA ASP A 345 27.01 -39.33 -46.51
C ASP A 345 26.76 -39.48 -48.02
N ALA A 346 26.24 -38.45 -48.70
CA ALA A 346 26.06 -38.44 -50.15
C ALA A 346 27.42 -38.45 -50.90
N ASP A 347 28.38 -37.65 -50.44
CA ASP A 347 29.73 -37.60 -51.01
C ASP A 347 30.47 -38.93 -50.80
N ARG A 348 30.41 -39.50 -49.59
CA ARG A 348 30.98 -40.82 -49.29
C ARG A 348 30.35 -41.91 -50.15
N GLN A 349 29.02 -41.91 -50.32
CA GLN A 349 28.35 -42.88 -51.18
C GLN A 349 28.84 -42.78 -52.62
N THR A 350 29.03 -41.56 -53.12
CA THR A 350 29.58 -41.33 -54.47
C THR A 350 31.00 -41.91 -54.62
N VAL A 351 31.85 -41.73 -53.61
CA VAL A 351 33.20 -42.31 -53.58
C VAL A 351 33.16 -43.84 -53.51
N SER A 352 32.33 -44.40 -52.62
CA SER A 352 32.16 -45.86 -52.45
C SER A 352 31.61 -46.53 -53.71
N ASP A 353 30.63 -45.92 -54.38
CA ASP A 353 30.07 -46.42 -55.64
C ASP A 353 31.17 -46.45 -56.72
N LEU A 354 31.99 -45.40 -56.80
CA LEU A 354 33.09 -45.31 -57.76
C LEU A 354 34.20 -46.33 -57.50
N ILE A 355 34.57 -46.57 -56.24
CA ILE A 355 35.50 -47.65 -55.84
C ILE A 355 34.93 -49.02 -56.24
N GLY A 356 33.65 -49.27 -55.96
CA GLY A 356 32.98 -50.52 -56.32
C GLY A 356 32.98 -50.79 -57.83
N HIS A 357 32.71 -49.76 -58.63
CA HIS A 357 32.78 -49.85 -60.08
C HIS A 357 34.20 -50.02 -60.63
N LEU A 358 35.20 -49.34 -60.04
CA LEU A 358 36.60 -49.52 -60.40
C LEU A 358 37.10 -50.94 -60.10
N ASN A 359 36.67 -51.55 -58.98
CA ASN A 359 37.06 -52.91 -58.59
C ASN A 359 36.37 -54.01 -59.42
N THR A 360 35.10 -53.81 -59.80
CA THR A 360 34.28 -54.89 -60.37
C THR A 360 34.11 -54.78 -61.89
N ASN A 361 33.98 -53.55 -62.42
CA ASN A 361 33.57 -53.27 -63.79
C ASN A 361 34.52 -52.28 -64.48
N LEU A 362 35.84 -52.42 -64.25
CA LEU A 362 36.87 -51.53 -64.79
C LEU A 362 36.78 -51.40 -66.32
N ARG A 363 36.46 -52.49 -67.03
CA ARG A 363 36.33 -52.46 -68.49
C ARG A 363 35.17 -51.54 -68.93
N ASP A 364 34.04 -51.61 -68.25
CA ASP A 364 32.86 -50.82 -68.56
C ASP A 364 33.08 -49.33 -68.22
N LEU A 365 33.79 -49.04 -67.12
CA LEU A 365 34.22 -47.68 -66.79
C LEU A 365 35.17 -47.11 -67.87
N LYS A 366 36.13 -47.91 -68.36
CA LYS A 366 37.03 -47.50 -69.44
C LYS A 366 36.27 -47.23 -70.74
N GLU A 367 35.31 -48.08 -71.09
CA GLU A 367 34.45 -47.92 -72.26
C GLU A 367 33.55 -46.67 -72.13
N TYR A 368 32.99 -46.39 -70.93
CA TYR A 368 32.22 -45.19 -70.66
C TYR A 368 33.06 -43.90 -70.76
N ILE A 369 34.25 -43.88 -70.15
CA ILE A 369 35.19 -42.75 -70.27
C ILE A 369 35.61 -42.53 -71.74
N ALA A 370 35.88 -43.62 -72.48
CA ALA A 370 36.23 -43.53 -73.89
C ALA A 370 35.08 -42.98 -74.76
N GLN A 371 33.83 -43.40 -74.49
CA GLN A 371 32.64 -42.85 -75.13
C GLN A 371 32.47 -41.36 -74.83
N ARG A 372 32.72 -40.95 -73.58
CA ARG A 372 32.63 -39.56 -73.15
C ARG A 372 33.68 -38.66 -73.80
N VAL A 373 34.94 -39.12 -73.86
CA VAL A 373 36.05 -38.42 -74.55
C VAL A 373 35.79 -38.35 -76.06
N ALA A 374 35.25 -39.43 -76.67
CA ALA A 374 34.90 -39.45 -78.09
C ALA A 374 33.68 -38.58 -78.44
N ALA A 375 32.76 -38.36 -77.48
CA ALA A 375 31.61 -37.47 -77.62
C ALA A 375 31.98 -35.98 -77.56
N GLY A 376 33.27 -35.65 -77.35
CA GLY A 376 33.75 -34.26 -77.32
C GLY A 376 33.44 -33.54 -76.02
N ASP A 377 33.19 -34.28 -74.94
CA ASP A 377 32.91 -33.75 -73.60
C ASP A 377 34.22 -33.24 -72.96
N ASN A 378 34.77 -32.19 -73.57
CA ASN A 378 36.03 -31.53 -73.21
C ASN A 378 35.83 -30.52 -72.07
N ASP A 379 35.28 -30.95 -70.94
CA ASP A 379 35.59 -30.30 -69.64
C ASP A 379 37.02 -30.72 -69.18
N LEU A 380 37.95 -30.71 -70.14
CA LEU A 380 39.36 -31.04 -69.99
C LEU A 380 40.14 -29.73 -70.12
N GLY A 381 40.11 -28.92 -69.05
CA GLY A 381 41.04 -27.80 -68.87
C GLY A 381 40.44 -26.40 -68.76
N GLN A 382 39.49 -26.17 -67.85
CA GLN A 382 39.37 -24.88 -67.15
C GLN A 382 39.18 -25.08 -65.66
#